data_AF-A0A067D1B4-F1
#
_entry.id   AF-A0A067D1B4-F1
#
_cell.length_a   1.000
_cell.length_b   1.000
_cell.length_c   1.000
_cell.angle_alpha   90.00
_cell.angle_beta   90.00
_cell.angle_gamma   90.00
#
_symmetry.space_group_name_H-M   'P 1'
#
loop_
_entity.id
_entity.type
_entity.pdbx_description
1 polymer ?
#
loop_
_entity_poly.entity_id
_entity_poly.type
_entity_poly.pdbx_seq_one_letter_code
_entity_poly.pdbx_strand_id
1 'polypeptide(L)'
;MMFSLERPWSTCVSCECSNLHCDWKITAVKENRSNVFVICDITPMHTCNQRSVKLQGETKWIAAKFLHIWKQSEHREVDKLRNEIATTYGIKCPIWKLEAVDKMARFWLRTDHADGYAQLLQYKQEMENVNSRNIVIIETKSQQQFTADIFDRMFVFLYDTAYAFKTRCRMLVIVDGWEIDSPYKSVMLVAVCRDGNDSVLPIAFCEVVEENLDSWAFFLKNLNYGLRLERGEGLCIMGDGDNGIDEAVEEFLPSAVYRQCCFSLYTKMVHEFPGVTVHSPFWGACRSTNGNSFKNQMAVIETISMECYNWLKDTDCQKWALYSMPEWVKSTEITISATEQLRIWLLKQLDLNVEQRLWQVSGIPCPHACRCIDTWGDKLDTYVHRPMTVDEYRSAYGPGMNMLP
;
A
#
# COMPACT_ATOMS: atom_id res chain seq x y z
N MET A 1 43.49 9.28 -19.67
CA MET A 1 42.87 9.79 -20.92
C MET A 1 42.64 11.27 -20.75
N MET A 2 43.24 12.08 -21.62
CA MET A 2 42.83 13.46 -21.81
C MET A 2 41.87 13.41 -23.00
N PHE A 3 40.60 13.77 -22.79
CA PHE A 3 39.59 13.72 -23.84
C PHE A 3 39.66 15.02 -24.63
N SER A 4 40.14 15.00 -25.88
CA SER A 4 39.89 16.07 -26.84
C SER A 4 38.56 15.77 -27.55
N LEU A 5 37.47 16.32 -27.02
CA LEU A 5 36.19 16.34 -27.72
C LEU A 5 36.26 17.45 -28.78
N GLU A 6 36.52 17.08 -30.04
CA GLU A 6 36.32 18.00 -31.16
C GLU A 6 34.82 18.18 -31.46
N ARG A 7 34.27 19.25 -30.85
CA ARG A 7 33.06 20.03 -31.20
C ARG A 7 31.66 19.37 -31.06
N PRO A 8 30.60 20.16 -30.78
CA PRO A 8 29.29 19.69 -30.27
C PRO A 8 28.30 19.16 -31.33
N TRP A 9 28.71 19.02 -32.59
CA TRP A 9 27.85 18.64 -33.72
C TRP A 9 28.40 17.47 -34.54
N SER A 10 29.38 16.74 -34.00
CA SER A 10 30.04 15.67 -34.71
C SER A 10 29.18 14.40 -34.67
N THR A 11 28.72 13.95 -35.84
CA THR A 11 28.16 12.60 -36.05
C THR A 11 29.23 11.50 -35.86
N CYS A 12 30.43 11.85 -35.43
CA CYS A 12 31.58 10.99 -35.28
C CYS A 12 32.36 11.37 -34.02
N VAL A 13 32.62 10.41 -33.14
CA VAL A 13 33.41 10.54 -31.93
C VAL A 13 34.65 9.67 -32.08
N SER A 14 35.82 10.26 -31.98
CA SER A 14 37.10 9.55 -32.00
C SER A 14 37.79 9.70 -30.65
N CYS A 15 38.44 8.64 -30.18
CA CYS A 15 39.27 8.63 -28.99
C CYS A 15 40.61 7.96 -29.32
N GLU A 16 41.71 8.55 -28.89
CA GLU A 16 43.06 8.01 -29.07
C GLU A 16 43.81 7.94 -27.74
N CYS A 17 44.85 7.12 -27.70
CA CYS A 17 45.68 7.03 -26.51
C CYS A 17 46.46 8.34 -26.30
N SER A 18 46.45 8.87 -25.08
CA SER A 18 47.23 10.07 -24.73
C SER A 18 48.74 9.83 -24.70
N ASN A 19 49.20 8.58 -24.84
CA ASN A 19 50.62 8.27 -24.96
C ASN A 19 51.02 8.41 -26.44
N LEU A 20 51.92 9.33 -26.73
CA LEU A 20 52.41 9.61 -28.09
C LEU A 20 53.10 8.42 -28.76
N HIS A 21 53.45 7.37 -28.01
CA HIS A 21 54.04 6.13 -28.51
C HIS A 21 53.01 4.98 -28.65
N CYS A 22 51.72 5.27 -28.57
CA CYS A 22 50.66 4.28 -28.67
C CYS A 22 49.67 4.64 -29.77
N ASP A 23 49.55 3.76 -30.76
CA ASP A 23 48.68 3.95 -31.92
C ASP A 23 47.22 3.53 -31.69
N TRP A 24 46.85 3.27 -30.43
CA TRP A 24 45.49 2.87 -30.11
C TRP A 24 44.52 4.02 -30.36
N LYS A 25 43.50 3.72 -31.16
CA LYS A 25 42.43 4.64 -31.52
C LYS A 25 41.13 3.87 -31.69
N ILE A 26 40.03 4.49 -31.31
CA ILE A 26 38.68 4.02 -31.56
C ILE A 26 37.84 5.16 -32.13
N THR A 27 37.08 4.88 -33.18
CA THR A 27 36.18 5.84 -33.81
C THR A 27 34.77 5.25 -33.88
N ALA A 28 33.80 5.99 -33.38
CA ALA A 28 32.40 5.62 -33.41
C ALA A 28 31.57 6.70 -34.11
N VAL A 29 30.70 6.30 -35.03
CA VAL A 29 29.83 7.20 -35.81
C VAL A 29 28.39 6.99 -35.37
N LYS A 30 27.64 8.09 -35.19
CA LYS A 30 26.22 8.06 -34.91
C LYS A 30 25.48 7.56 -36.15
N GLU A 31 24.71 6.50 -36.00
CA GLU A 31 23.90 5.99 -37.07
C GLU A 31 22.72 6.95 -37.36
N ASN A 32 22.54 7.36 -38.62
CA ASN A 32 21.56 8.41 -38.98
C ASN A 32 20.11 8.10 -38.59
N ARG A 33 19.75 6.81 -38.44
CA ARG A 33 18.38 6.35 -38.16
C ARG A 33 18.13 5.99 -36.69
N SER A 34 19.16 5.98 -35.84
CA SER A 34 19.04 5.57 -34.45
C SER A 34 19.82 6.54 -33.53
N ASN A 35 19.55 6.47 -32.23
CA ASN A 35 20.36 7.19 -31.23
C ASN A 35 21.56 6.36 -30.75
N VAL A 36 22.06 5.46 -31.59
CA VAL A 36 23.16 4.54 -31.27
C VAL A 36 24.43 4.98 -32.02
N PHE A 37 25.57 4.82 -31.38
CA PHE A 37 26.88 4.96 -32.02
C PHE A 37 27.42 3.58 -32.39
N VAL A 38 27.86 3.42 -33.64
CA VAL A 38 28.50 2.20 -34.13
C VAL A 38 30.00 2.43 -34.18
N ILE A 39 30.78 1.50 -33.63
CA ILE A 39 32.24 1.53 -33.74
C ILE A 39 32.58 1.20 -35.19
N CYS A 40 33.10 2.18 -35.92
CA CYS A 40 33.46 2.04 -37.32
C CYS A 40 34.93 1.64 -37.50
N ASP A 41 35.80 2.02 -36.57
CA ASP A 41 37.23 1.77 -36.64
C ASP A 41 37.82 1.57 -35.25
N ILE A 42 38.66 0.55 -35.10
CA ILE A 42 39.35 0.25 -33.85
C ILE A 42 40.73 -0.33 -34.14
N THR A 43 41.77 0.31 -33.61
CA THR A 43 43.11 -0.29 -33.51
C THR A 43 43.12 -1.16 -32.25
N PRO A 44 43.18 -2.50 -32.33
CA PRO A 44 42.87 -3.37 -31.20
C PRO A 44 43.97 -3.45 -30.14
N MET A 45 45.21 -3.09 -30.48
CA MET A 45 46.36 -3.24 -29.56
C MET A 45 46.58 -1.99 -28.71
N HIS A 46 46.39 -2.12 -27.39
CA HIS A 46 46.74 -1.10 -26.40
C HIS A 46 47.62 -1.70 -25.30
N THR A 47 48.92 -1.46 -25.36
CA THR A 47 49.92 -2.00 -24.42
C THR A 47 50.31 -1.04 -23.29
N CYS A 48 49.68 0.14 -23.20
CA CYS A 48 50.00 1.13 -22.17
C CYS A 48 49.45 0.71 -20.80
N ASN A 49 50.25 0.97 -19.75
CA ASN A 49 49.84 0.75 -18.36
C ASN A 49 48.56 1.53 -18.02
N GLN A 50 47.62 0.84 -17.37
CA GLN A 50 46.32 1.38 -17.00
C GLN A 50 46.50 2.56 -16.01
N ARG A 51 46.35 3.80 -16.47
CA ARG A 51 46.16 4.92 -15.54
C ARG A 51 44.77 4.76 -14.92
N SER A 52 44.69 4.80 -13.59
CA SER A 52 43.45 4.72 -12.83
C SER A 52 42.59 5.98 -13.05
N VAL A 53 42.01 6.11 -14.24
CA VAL A 53 40.99 7.11 -14.50
C VAL A 53 39.76 6.68 -13.71
N LYS A 54 39.39 7.46 -12.69
CA LYS A 54 38.13 7.26 -11.97
C LYS A 54 36.98 7.56 -12.93
N LEU A 55 36.41 6.52 -13.54
CA LEU A 55 35.15 6.61 -14.26
C LEU A 55 34.08 7.14 -13.29
N GLN A 56 33.52 8.30 -13.60
CA GLN A 56 32.37 8.82 -12.89
C GLN A 56 31.14 8.55 -13.74
N GLY A 57 30.36 7.54 -13.38
CA GLY A 57 29.06 7.30 -14.01
C GLY A 57 28.13 8.48 -13.79
N GLU A 58 27.42 8.90 -14.83
CA GLU A 58 26.34 9.86 -14.71
C GLU A 58 25.18 9.26 -13.91
N THR A 59 24.55 10.07 -13.06
CA THR A 59 23.39 9.66 -12.22
C THR A 59 22.30 9.01 -13.06
N LYS A 60 21.99 9.59 -14.21
CA LYS A 60 20.98 9.08 -15.14
C LYS A 60 21.33 7.69 -15.67
N TRP A 61 22.58 7.47 -16.05
CA TRP A 61 23.01 6.17 -16.55
C TRP A 61 22.97 5.10 -15.46
N ILE A 62 23.43 5.43 -14.24
CA ILE A 62 23.39 4.50 -13.10
C ILE A 62 21.94 4.15 -12.76
N ALA A 63 21.05 5.14 -12.68
CA ALA A 63 19.62 4.92 -12.45
C ALA A 63 19.02 4.00 -13.52
N ALA A 64 19.37 4.19 -14.80
CA ALA A 64 18.78 3.41 -15.89
C ALA A 64 19.28 1.98 -15.88
N LYS A 65 20.58 1.80 -15.62
CA LYS A 65 21.22 0.49 -15.64
C LYS A 65 20.78 -0.38 -14.47
N PHE A 66 20.63 0.23 -13.30
CA PHE A 66 20.27 -0.47 -12.08
C PHE A 66 18.78 -0.38 -11.74
N LEU A 67 17.94 0.23 -12.59
CA LEU A 67 16.48 0.40 -12.38
C LEU A 67 15.76 -0.89 -11.97
N HIS A 68 16.25 -2.05 -12.43
CA HIS A 68 15.72 -3.36 -12.07
C HIS A 68 15.79 -3.65 -10.56
N ILE A 69 16.79 -3.14 -9.84
CA ILE A 69 16.89 -3.24 -8.38
C ILE A 69 15.73 -2.47 -7.73
N TRP A 70 15.35 -1.33 -8.30
CA TRP A 70 14.16 -0.58 -7.86
C TRP A 70 12.85 -1.27 -8.16
N LYS A 71 12.80 -2.15 -9.15
CA LYS A 71 11.61 -2.98 -9.44
C LYS A 71 11.48 -4.21 -8.53
N GLN A 72 12.53 -4.59 -7.79
CA GLN A 72 12.58 -5.83 -7.01
C GLN A 72 12.38 -5.62 -5.50
N SER A 73 12.76 -4.46 -4.97
CA SER A 73 12.63 -4.16 -3.53
C SER A 73 12.49 -2.66 -3.30
N GLU A 74 11.61 -2.27 -2.39
CA GLU A 74 11.48 -0.88 -1.93
C GLU A 74 12.56 -0.51 -0.90
N HIS A 75 12.95 -1.46 -0.03
CA HIS A 75 14.04 -1.30 0.92
C HIS A 75 15.38 -1.73 0.30
N ARG A 76 16.36 -0.82 0.34
CA ARG A 76 17.70 -1.04 -0.22
C ARG A 76 18.78 -0.81 0.81
N GLU A 77 19.68 -1.77 0.92
CA GLU A 77 20.97 -1.56 1.57
C GLU A 77 21.86 -0.74 0.64
N VAL A 78 22.01 0.55 0.95
CA VAL A 78 22.80 1.52 0.17
C VAL A 78 24.23 1.02 -0.06
N ASP A 79 24.83 0.35 0.93
CA ASP A 79 26.17 -0.21 0.83
C ASP A 79 26.26 -1.39 -0.14
N LYS A 80 25.23 -2.22 -0.24
CA LYS A 80 25.19 -3.34 -1.18
C LYS A 80 25.16 -2.84 -2.61
N LEU A 81 24.28 -1.88 -2.91
CA LEU A 81 24.20 -1.22 -4.22
C LEU A 81 25.52 -0.52 -4.58
N ARG A 82 26.12 0.17 -3.62
CA ARG A 82 27.41 0.85 -3.80
C ARG A 82 28.52 -0.13 -4.18
N ASN A 83 28.58 -1.27 -3.48
CA ASN A 83 29.56 -2.32 -3.73
C ASN A 83 29.33 -2.98 -5.09
N GLU A 84 28.08 -3.23 -5.46
CA GLU A 84 27.72 -3.81 -6.76
C GLU A 84 28.11 -2.92 -7.93
N ILE A 85 27.85 -1.60 -7.84
CA ILE A 85 28.26 -0.62 -8.85
C ILE A 85 29.80 -0.59 -8.98
N ALA A 86 30.50 -0.64 -7.84
CA ALA A 86 31.96 -0.64 -7.81
C ALA A 86 32.56 -1.92 -8.40
N THR A 87 32.02 -3.09 -8.08
CA THR A 87 32.50 -4.39 -8.57
C THR A 87 32.21 -4.57 -10.06
N THR A 88 31.02 -4.17 -10.52
CA THR A 88 30.59 -4.41 -11.90
C THR A 88 31.23 -3.45 -12.90
N TYR A 89 31.35 -2.17 -12.52
CA TYR A 89 31.77 -1.10 -13.44
C TYR A 89 33.02 -0.34 -12.99
N GLY A 90 33.59 -0.65 -11.83
CA GLY A 90 34.74 0.09 -11.28
C GLY A 90 34.39 1.51 -10.82
N ILE A 91 33.10 1.87 -10.75
CA ILE A 91 32.63 3.23 -10.45
C ILE A 91 32.48 3.38 -8.94
N LYS A 92 33.23 4.31 -8.34
CA LYS A 92 33.05 4.69 -6.93
C LYS A 92 31.92 5.70 -6.82
N CYS A 93 30.74 5.27 -6.37
CA CYS A 93 29.63 6.15 -6.08
C CYS A 93 29.69 6.68 -4.63
N PRO A 94 29.71 8.00 -4.41
CA PRO A 94 29.46 8.60 -3.10
C PRO A 94 27.96 8.52 -2.74
N ILE A 95 27.65 8.60 -1.45
CA ILE A 95 26.27 8.43 -0.91
C ILE A 95 25.28 9.41 -1.55
N TRP A 96 25.62 10.71 -1.62
CA TRP A 96 24.76 11.72 -2.26
C TRP A 96 24.40 11.39 -3.72
N LYS A 97 25.29 10.70 -4.45
CA LYS A 97 25.03 10.28 -5.83
C LYS A 97 24.08 9.09 -5.86
N LEU A 98 24.19 8.17 -4.90
CA LEU A 98 23.23 7.08 -4.74
C LEU A 98 21.84 7.59 -4.38
N GLU A 99 21.73 8.62 -3.54
CA GLU A 99 20.46 9.29 -3.25
C GLU A 99 19.86 9.95 -4.50
N ALA A 100 20.67 10.64 -5.31
CA ALA A 100 20.21 11.21 -6.56
C ALA A 100 19.77 10.14 -7.59
N VAL A 101 20.46 8.99 -7.63
CA VAL A 101 20.06 7.82 -8.41
C VAL A 101 18.74 7.25 -7.90
N ASP A 102 18.57 7.14 -6.57
CA ASP A 102 17.36 6.62 -5.94
C ASP A 102 16.14 7.48 -6.26
N LYS A 103 16.26 8.80 -6.09
CA LYS A 103 15.20 9.75 -6.44
C LYS A 103 14.81 9.64 -7.92
N MET A 104 15.80 9.52 -8.81
CA MET A 104 15.56 9.41 -10.25
C MET A 104 14.89 8.10 -10.65
N ALA A 105 15.30 6.99 -10.04
CA ALA A 105 14.72 5.68 -10.31
C ALA A 105 13.29 5.56 -9.75
N ARG A 106 13.02 6.10 -8.56
CA ARG A 106 11.66 6.23 -8.00
C ARG A 106 10.75 7.06 -8.90
N PHE A 107 11.24 8.22 -9.36
CA PHE A 107 10.53 9.08 -10.32
C PHE A 107 10.18 8.33 -11.61
N TRP A 108 11.11 7.57 -12.19
CA TRP A 108 10.82 6.78 -13.40
C TRP A 108 9.85 5.63 -13.18
N LEU A 109 9.78 5.08 -11.98
CA LEU A 109 8.83 4.02 -11.62
C LEU A 109 7.47 4.55 -11.16
N ARG A 110 7.26 5.88 -11.20
CA ARG A 110 6.05 6.55 -10.69
C ARG A 110 5.74 6.18 -9.23
N THR A 111 6.77 5.93 -8.44
CA THR A 111 6.66 5.73 -7.00
C THR A 111 6.93 7.02 -6.24
N ASP A 112 6.83 8.18 -6.91
CA ASP A 112 6.84 9.48 -6.25
C ASP A 112 5.42 9.75 -5.73
N HIS A 113 5.29 9.97 -4.43
CA HIS A 113 4.00 10.26 -3.81
C HIS A 113 3.34 11.49 -4.44
N ALA A 114 4.13 12.48 -4.90
CA ALA A 114 3.61 13.66 -5.60
C ALA A 114 2.86 13.31 -6.89
N ASP A 115 3.37 12.33 -7.66
CA ASP A 115 2.69 11.84 -8.88
C ASP A 115 1.40 11.09 -8.54
N GLY A 116 1.37 10.41 -7.38
CA GLY A 116 0.16 9.76 -6.85
C GLY A 116 -0.95 10.78 -6.55
N TYR A 117 -0.64 11.84 -5.81
CA TYR A 117 -1.60 12.90 -5.51
C TYR A 117 -2.08 13.62 -6.78
N ALA A 118 -1.21 13.81 -7.78
CA ALA A 118 -1.58 14.40 -9.06
C ALA A 118 -2.60 13.56 -9.85
N GLN A 119 -2.70 12.25 -9.57
CA GLN A 119 -3.62 11.32 -10.23
C GLN A 119 -4.93 11.09 -9.46
N LEU A 120 -5.16 11.72 -8.30
CA LEU A 120 -6.35 11.46 -7.49
C LEU A 120 -7.68 11.70 -8.23
N LEU A 121 -7.75 12.73 -9.07
CA LEU A 121 -8.94 13.00 -9.88
C LEU A 121 -9.18 11.92 -10.94
N GLN A 122 -8.09 11.40 -11.54
CA GLN A 122 -8.18 10.27 -12.46
C GLN A 122 -8.61 9.01 -11.70
N TYR A 123 -8.02 8.74 -10.53
CA TYR A 123 -8.39 7.63 -9.67
C TYR A 123 -9.88 7.66 -9.31
N LYS A 124 -10.40 8.83 -8.91
CA LYS A 124 -11.83 9.05 -8.68
C LYS A 124 -12.67 8.65 -9.89
N GLN A 125 -12.30 9.11 -11.08
CA GLN A 125 -13.01 8.79 -12.31
C GLN A 125 -12.99 7.29 -12.60
N GLU A 126 -11.85 6.62 -12.45
CA GLU A 126 -11.74 5.17 -12.69
C GLU A 126 -12.58 4.36 -11.70
N MET A 127 -12.59 4.74 -10.42
CA MET A 127 -13.44 4.09 -9.41
C MET A 127 -14.93 4.23 -9.73
N GLU A 128 -15.36 5.39 -10.22
CA GLU A 128 -16.73 5.65 -10.66
C GLU A 128 -17.06 4.95 -11.99
N ASN A 129 -16.08 4.73 -12.87
CA ASN A 129 -16.25 3.93 -14.09
C ASN A 129 -16.42 2.44 -13.78
N VAL A 130 -15.65 1.90 -12.82
CA VAL A 130 -15.77 0.51 -12.37
C VAL A 130 -17.17 0.24 -11.83
N ASN A 131 -17.68 1.16 -11.01
CA ASN A 131 -19.06 1.12 -10.57
C ASN A 131 -19.57 2.54 -10.29
N SER A 132 -20.57 2.97 -11.06
CA SER A 132 -21.20 4.30 -10.94
C SER A 132 -21.83 4.59 -9.57
N ARG A 133 -21.96 3.57 -8.70
CA ARG A 133 -22.46 3.71 -7.32
C ARG A 133 -21.35 3.80 -6.28
N ASN A 134 -20.09 3.62 -6.65
CA ASN A 134 -18.98 3.97 -5.79
C ASN A 134 -19.05 5.46 -5.48
N ILE A 135 -18.64 5.84 -4.27
CA ILE A 135 -18.59 7.24 -3.86
C ILE A 135 -17.14 7.57 -3.59
N VAL A 136 -16.59 8.53 -4.34
CA VAL A 136 -15.25 9.05 -4.09
C VAL A 136 -15.37 10.54 -3.83
N ILE A 137 -14.93 10.97 -2.66
CA ILE A 137 -14.94 12.39 -2.26
C ILE A 137 -13.49 12.78 -2.05
N ILE A 138 -13.06 13.87 -2.68
CA ILE A 138 -11.73 14.44 -2.51
C ILE A 138 -11.94 15.89 -2.10
N GLU A 139 -11.40 16.25 -0.93
CA GLU A 139 -11.39 17.63 -0.45
C GLU A 139 -9.96 18.17 -0.46
N THR A 140 -9.86 19.44 -0.84
CA THR A 140 -8.61 20.19 -0.87
C THR A 140 -8.75 21.49 -0.08
N LYS A 141 -7.65 21.92 0.52
CA LYS A 141 -7.54 23.22 1.19
C LYS A 141 -6.84 24.20 0.27
N SER A 142 -7.49 25.32 0.00
CA SER A 142 -6.90 26.43 -0.74
C SER A 142 -6.25 27.41 0.25
N GLN A 143 -4.93 27.58 0.21
CA GLN A 143 -4.22 28.43 1.16
C GLN A 143 -4.25 29.93 0.80
N GLN A 144 -4.56 30.30 -0.45
CA GLN A 144 -4.75 31.67 -0.97
C GLN A 144 -5.17 31.64 -2.45
N GLN A 145 -5.68 32.76 -3.00
CA GLN A 145 -6.17 32.89 -4.39
C GLN A 145 -5.18 32.46 -5.51
N PHE A 146 -3.90 32.25 -5.22
CA PHE A 146 -2.85 31.94 -6.21
C PHE A 146 -1.98 30.72 -5.88
N THR A 147 -2.29 29.97 -4.83
CA THR A 147 -1.56 28.74 -4.47
C THR A 147 -2.27 27.51 -4.99
N ALA A 148 -1.52 26.48 -5.39
CA ALA A 148 -2.09 25.18 -5.72
C ALA A 148 -2.86 24.62 -4.51
N ASP A 149 -4.00 23.99 -4.80
CA ASP A 149 -4.81 23.33 -3.80
C ASP A 149 -4.03 22.18 -3.14
N ILE A 150 -4.08 22.13 -1.82
CA ILE A 150 -3.39 21.12 -1.02
C ILE A 150 -4.38 20.02 -0.67
N PHE A 151 -3.98 18.76 -0.82
CA PHE A 151 -4.78 17.62 -0.39
C PHE A 151 -5.16 17.73 1.10
N ASP A 152 -6.43 17.54 1.43
CA ASP A 152 -6.90 17.50 2.82
C ASP A 152 -7.36 16.10 3.22
N ARG A 153 -8.27 15.51 2.44
CA ARG A 153 -8.82 14.18 2.70
C ARG A 153 -9.41 13.57 1.45
N MET A 154 -9.40 12.25 1.37
CA MET A 154 -10.11 11.48 0.35
C MET A 154 -10.87 10.34 1.00
N PHE A 155 -12.17 10.26 0.74
CA PHE A 155 -13.03 9.15 1.13
C PHE A 155 -13.41 8.32 -0.09
N VAL A 156 -13.35 7.00 0.06
CA VAL A 156 -13.74 6.02 -0.97
C VAL A 156 -14.70 5.00 -0.37
N PHE A 157 -15.88 4.89 -0.97
CA PHE A 157 -16.90 3.91 -0.65
C PHE A 157 -17.05 2.89 -1.78
N LEU A 158 -16.98 1.62 -1.42
CA LEU A 158 -17.02 0.48 -2.34
C LEU A 158 -18.44 -0.09 -2.36
N TYR A 159 -19.22 0.20 -3.41
CA TYR A 159 -20.65 -0.15 -3.42
C TYR A 159 -20.90 -1.65 -3.36
N ASP A 160 -20.17 -2.46 -4.13
CA ASP A 160 -20.46 -3.90 -4.26
C ASP A 160 -20.20 -4.65 -2.96
N THR A 161 -19.12 -4.32 -2.25
CA THR A 161 -18.80 -4.89 -0.94
C THR A 161 -19.73 -4.35 0.14
N ALA A 162 -20.08 -3.06 0.10
CA ALA A 162 -21.07 -2.48 0.99
C ALA A 162 -22.46 -3.10 0.81
N TYR A 163 -22.85 -3.41 -0.43
CA TYR A 163 -24.10 -4.11 -0.73
C TYR A 163 -24.07 -5.55 -0.22
N ALA A 164 -22.95 -6.26 -0.39
CA ALA A 164 -22.76 -7.58 0.20
C ALA A 164 -22.86 -7.53 1.73
N PHE A 165 -22.24 -6.53 2.36
CA PHE A 165 -22.36 -6.27 3.80
C PHE A 165 -23.83 -6.16 4.23
N LYS A 166 -24.60 -5.26 3.62
CA LYS A 166 -26.01 -5.03 4.00
C LYS A 166 -26.92 -6.24 3.77
N THR A 167 -26.61 -7.10 2.81
CA THR A 167 -27.53 -8.17 2.39
C THR A 167 -27.14 -9.55 2.90
N ARG A 168 -25.86 -9.79 3.20
CA ARG A 168 -25.32 -11.12 3.48
C ARG A 168 -24.44 -11.20 4.72
N CYS A 169 -23.87 -10.09 5.19
CA CYS A 169 -22.96 -10.13 6.34
C CYS A 169 -23.70 -9.87 7.66
N ARG A 170 -22.98 -10.11 8.76
CA ARG A 170 -23.42 -9.67 10.08
C ARG A 170 -23.35 -8.13 10.12
N MET A 171 -24.30 -7.49 10.79
CA MET A 171 -24.33 -6.03 10.96
C MET A 171 -23.28 -5.52 11.96
N LEU A 172 -22.04 -5.97 11.79
CA LEU A 172 -20.85 -5.57 12.53
C LEU A 172 -19.87 -4.91 11.56
N VAL A 173 -19.60 -3.63 11.78
CA VAL A 173 -18.55 -2.89 11.08
C VAL A 173 -17.39 -2.69 12.04
N ILE A 174 -16.20 -3.05 11.60
CA ILE A 174 -14.96 -2.83 12.33
C ILE A 174 -14.27 -1.65 11.67
N VAL A 175 -13.92 -0.64 12.47
CA VAL A 175 -13.27 0.59 12.05
C VAL A 175 -11.94 0.74 12.76
N ASP A 176 -10.97 1.32 12.06
CA ASP A 176 -9.60 1.49 12.56
C ASP A 176 -8.84 2.54 11.74
N GLY A 177 -7.76 3.05 12.30
CA GLY A 177 -6.85 4.03 11.70
C GLY A 177 -5.38 3.59 11.79
N TRP A 178 -4.59 3.82 10.74
CA TRP A 178 -3.14 3.66 10.84
C TRP A 178 -2.37 4.71 10.03
N GLU A 179 -1.22 5.13 10.56
CA GLU A 179 -0.29 6.00 9.85
C GLU A 179 0.28 5.29 8.61
N ILE A 180 0.18 5.94 7.45
CA ILE A 180 0.77 5.49 6.19
C ILE A 180 2.24 5.86 6.20
N ASP A 181 3.12 4.88 5.92
CA ASP A 181 4.54 5.12 5.76
C ASP A 181 4.81 5.90 4.46
N SER A 182 4.71 7.22 4.56
CA SER A 182 4.92 8.17 3.47
C SER A 182 5.61 9.44 4.00
N PRO A 183 6.28 10.22 3.12
CA PRO A 183 6.85 11.51 3.49
C PRO A 183 5.85 12.52 4.06
N TYR A 184 4.55 12.31 3.82
CA TYR A 184 3.47 13.21 4.24
C TYR A 184 2.78 12.78 5.53
N LYS A 185 3.05 11.56 6.03
CA LYS A 185 2.51 11.01 7.29
C LYS A 185 0.98 11.10 7.41
N SER A 186 0.26 10.85 6.31
CA SER A 186 -1.20 10.76 6.35
C SER A 186 -1.65 9.50 7.09
N VAL A 187 -2.90 9.49 7.53
CA VAL A 187 -3.54 8.35 8.20
C VAL A 187 -4.58 7.74 7.26
N MET A 188 -4.60 6.41 7.21
CA MET A 188 -5.65 5.64 6.54
C MET A 188 -6.67 5.19 7.57
N LEU A 189 -7.90 5.70 7.45
CA LEU A 189 -9.08 5.19 8.17
C LEU A 189 -9.77 4.13 7.31
N VAL A 190 -10.27 3.06 7.93
CA VAL A 190 -10.99 2.02 7.21
C VAL A 190 -12.27 1.60 7.92
N ALA A 191 -13.20 1.06 7.13
CA ALA A 191 -14.37 0.34 7.60
C ALA A 191 -14.41 -1.00 6.88
N VAL A 192 -14.42 -2.08 7.65
CA VAL A 192 -14.45 -3.46 7.14
C VAL A 192 -15.54 -4.26 7.83
N CYS A 193 -15.95 -5.35 7.22
CA CYS A 193 -16.78 -6.37 7.86
C CYS A 193 -16.24 -7.77 7.58
N ARG A 194 -16.81 -8.77 8.25
CA ARG A 194 -16.60 -10.18 7.90
C ARG A 194 -17.83 -10.76 7.22
N ASP A 195 -17.60 -11.51 6.16
CA ASP A 195 -18.64 -12.28 5.48
C ASP A 195 -18.97 -13.59 6.22
N GLY A 196 -19.84 -14.40 5.62
CA GLY A 196 -20.24 -15.70 6.19
C GLY A 196 -19.11 -16.75 6.24
N ASN A 197 -18.00 -16.52 5.53
CA ASN A 197 -16.79 -17.35 5.51
C ASN A 197 -15.67 -16.72 6.36
N ASP A 198 -16.01 -15.75 7.22
CA ASP A 198 -15.09 -14.98 8.06
C ASP A 198 -13.97 -14.27 7.26
N SER A 199 -14.19 -14.05 5.96
CA SER A 199 -13.29 -13.28 5.10
C SER A 199 -13.53 -11.79 5.28
N VAL A 200 -12.46 -11.01 5.25
CA VAL A 200 -12.52 -9.55 5.41
C VAL A 200 -13.01 -8.91 4.12
N LEU A 201 -14.07 -8.10 4.21
CA LEU A 201 -14.59 -7.29 3.12
C LEU A 201 -14.42 -5.80 3.44
N PRO A 202 -13.67 -5.03 2.63
CA PRO A 202 -13.57 -3.59 2.80
C PRO A 202 -14.86 -2.90 2.36
N ILE A 203 -15.42 -2.04 3.20
CA ILE A 203 -16.63 -1.26 2.90
C ILE A 203 -16.24 0.14 2.40
N ALA A 204 -15.34 0.79 3.13
CA ALA A 204 -14.84 2.12 2.80
C ALA A 204 -13.44 2.31 3.37
N PHE A 205 -12.71 3.26 2.81
CA PHE A 205 -11.47 3.77 3.37
C PHE A 205 -11.34 5.27 3.14
N CYS A 206 -10.53 5.92 3.95
CA CYS A 206 -10.34 7.36 3.89
C CYS A 206 -8.90 7.71 4.23
N GLU A 207 -8.23 8.42 3.33
CA GLU A 207 -6.94 9.04 3.64
C GLU A 207 -7.19 10.44 4.20
N VAL A 208 -6.61 10.73 5.37
CA VAL A 208 -6.72 12.01 6.07
C VAL A 208 -5.33 12.48 6.50
N VAL A 209 -5.14 13.80 6.66
CA VAL A 209 -3.85 14.34 7.12
C VAL A 209 -3.54 13.93 8.56
N GLU A 210 -4.56 13.85 9.42
CA GLU A 210 -4.41 13.53 10.84
C GLU A 210 -5.64 12.75 11.33
N GLU A 211 -5.40 11.82 12.27
CA GLU A 211 -6.48 11.12 12.96
C GLU A 211 -7.00 11.94 14.14
N ASN A 212 -8.20 12.49 14.00
CA ASN A 212 -8.86 13.28 15.03
C ASN A 212 -10.38 13.19 14.86
N LEU A 213 -11.12 13.84 15.76
CA LEU A 213 -12.58 13.85 15.76
C LEU A 213 -13.17 14.36 14.42
N ASP A 214 -12.56 15.38 13.79
CA ASP A 214 -13.05 15.91 12.50
C ASP A 214 -12.88 14.90 11.36
N SER A 215 -11.75 14.19 11.34
CA SER A 215 -11.51 13.10 10.40
C SER A 215 -12.47 11.93 10.59
N TRP A 216 -12.72 11.52 11.85
CA TRP A 216 -13.68 10.46 12.17
C TRP A 216 -15.13 10.87 11.86
N ALA A 217 -15.50 12.11 12.16
CA ALA A 217 -16.80 12.68 11.82
C ALA A 217 -17.03 12.68 10.30
N PHE A 218 -16.04 13.14 9.53
CA PHE A 218 -16.08 13.09 8.07
C PHE A 218 -16.23 11.66 7.56
N PHE A 219 -15.45 10.71 8.11
CA PHE A 219 -15.50 9.32 7.71
C PHE A 219 -16.86 8.67 7.98
N LEU A 220 -17.37 8.76 9.21
CA LEU A 220 -18.62 8.13 9.62
C LEU A 220 -19.84 8.78 8.96
N LYS A 221 -19.83 10.10 8.74
CA LYS A 221 -20.88 10.79 7.98
C LYS A 221 -20.99 10.25 6.56
N ASN A 222 -19.88 10.11 5.85
CA ASN A 222 -19.86 9.61 4.47
C ASN A 222 -20.15 8.10 4.41
N LEU A 223 -19.70 7.34 5.40
CA LEU A 223 -20.03 5.92 5.55
C LEU A 223 -21.55 5.73 5.76
N ASN A 224 -22.17 6.51 6.64
CA ASN A 224 -23.62 6.51 6.86
C ASN A 224 -24.37 6.88 5.58
N TYR A 225 -23.92 7.91 4.86
CA TYR A 225 -24.51 8.30 3.59
C TYR A 225 -24.47 7.16 2.55
N GLY A 226 -23.32 6.50 2.38
CA GLY A 226 -23.16 5.40 1.43
C GLY A 226 -23.98 4.15 1.81
N LEU A 227 -23.96 3.77 3.09
CA LEU A 227 -24.70 2.62 3.59
C LEU A 227 -26.18 2.88 3.83
N ARG A 228 -26.63 4.14 3.92
CA ARG A 228 -27.99 4.52 4.32
C ARG A 228 -28.38 3.83 5.64
N LEU A 229 -27.63 4.14 6.71
CA LEU A 229 -27.82 3.55 8.04
C LEU A 229 -28.82 4.31 8.90
N GLU A 230 -29.31 5.46 8.42
CA GLU A 230 -30.18 6.37 9.17
C GLU A 230 -29.50 6.78 10.48
N ARG A 231 -30.03 6.35 11.63
CA ARG A 231 -29.45 6.58 12.97
C ARG A 231 -28.56 5.43 13.46
N GLY A 232 -28.35 4.38 12.68
CA GLY A 232 -27.55 3.21 13.06
C GLY A 232 -28.34 2.10 13.74
N GLU A 233 -29.66 2.07 13.60
CA GLU A 233 -30.49 1.01 14.20
C GLU A 233 -30.07 -0.38 13.71
N GLY A 234 -29.80 -1.29 14.65
CA GLY A 234 -29.35 -2.65 14.33
C GLY A 234 -27.94 -2.72 13.73
N LEU A 235 -27.11 -1.69 13.92
CA LEU A 235 -25.70 -1.66 13.56
C LEU A 235 -24.82 -1.74 14.80
N CYS A 236 -23.78 -2.57 14.74
CA CYS A 236 -22.72 -2.62 15.73
C CYS A 236 -21.44 -2.10 15.09
N ILE A 237 -20.77 -1.17 15.77
CA ILE A 237 -19.48 -0.63 15.33
C ILE A 237 -18.44 -1.02 16.37
N MET A 238 -17.29 -1.53 15.93
CA MET A 238 -16.16 -1.82 16.79
C MET A 238 -14.96 -0.97 16.39
N GLY A 239 -14.43 -0.20 17.34
CA GLY A 239 -13.25 0.65 17.16
C GLY A 239 -12.25 0.48 18.30
N ASP A 240 -11.09 1.12 18.17
CA ASP A 240 -10.04 1.16 19.18
C ASP A 240 -10.29 2.16 20.31
N GLY A 241 -11.32 3.01 20.20
CA GLY A 241 -11.71 4.04 21.17
C GLY A 241 -10.67 5.10 21.39
N ASP A 242 -9.86 5.38 20.37
CA ASP A 242 -8.89 6.46 20.37
C ASP A 242 -9.37 7.60 19.44
N ASN A 243 -8.77 8.78 19.63
CA ASN A 243 -8.94 9.95 18.75
C ASN A 243 -10.37 10.45 18.49
N GLY A 244 -11.32 10.13 19.39
CA GLY A 244 -12.68 10.66 19.35
C GLY A 244 -13.69 9.82 18.57
N ILE A 245 -13.35 8.55 18.28
CA ILE A 245 -14.20 7.69 17.45
C ILE A 245 -15.56 7.37 18.08
N ASP A 246 -15.62 7.21 19.40
CA ASP A 246 -16.87 6.93 20.11
C ASP A 246 -17.79 8.16 20.13
N GLU A 247 -17.24 9.37 20.32
CA GLU A 247 -18.02 10.60 20.18
C GLU A 247 -18.55 10.79 18.76
N ALA A 248 -17.74 10.48 17.73
CA ALA A 248 -18.18 10.54 16.34
C ALA A 248 -19.29 9.52 16.04
N VAL A 249 -19.22 8.31 16.61
CA VAL A 249 -20.31 7.32 16.48
C VAL A 249 -21.58 7.82 17.18
N GLU A 250 -21.47 8.38 18.38
CA GLU A 250 -22.60 8.94 19.11
C GLU A 250 -23.28 10.09 18.36
N GLU A 251 -22.51 10.92 17.64
CA GLU A 251 -23.04 12.02 16.83
C GLU A 251 -23.75 11.54 15.55
N PHE A 252 -23.11 10.69 14.75
CA PHE A 252 -23.59 10.34 13.40
C PHE A 252 -24.45 9.07 13.35
N LEU A 253 -24.31 8.18 14.34
CA LEU A 253 -24.98 6.89 14.43
C LEU A 253 -25.43 6.62 15.88
N PRO A 254 -26.25 7.52 16.48
CA PRO A 254 -26.61 7.48 17.91
C PRO A 254 -27.37 6.23 18.36
N SER A 255 -27.95 5.47 17.42
CA SER A 255 -28.67 4.22 17.69
C SER A 255 -27.83 2.97 17.40
N ALA A 256 -26.59 3.14 16.91
CA ALA A 256 -25.65 2.04 16.77
C ALA A 256 -25.07 1.65 18.13
N VAL A 257 -24.78 0.36 18.28
CA VAL A 257 -24.04 -0.14 19.44
C VAL A 257 -22.56 0.05 19.17
N TYR A 258 -21.93 0.98 19.88
CA TYR A 258 -20.47 1.12 19.86
C TYR A 258 -19.82 0.07 20.77
N ARG A 259 -18.76 -0.55 20.27
CA ARG A 259 -17.95 -1.51 21.01
C ARG A 259 -16.47 -1.14 20.97
N GLN A 260 -15.86 -1.27 22.13
CA GLN A 260 -14.46 -0.98 22.37
C GLN A 260 -13.62 -2.23 22.14
N CYS A 261 -12.55 -2.11 21.35
CA CYS A 261 -11.56 -3.15 21.15
C CYS A 261 -10.92 -3.57 22.49
N CYS A 262 -11.01 -4.85 22.82
CA CYS A 262 -10.41 -5.38 24.05
C CYS A 262 -8.89 -5.28 24.06
N PHE A 263 -8.23 -5.29 22.89
CA PHE A 263 -6.79 -5.10 22.80
C PHE A 263 -6.39 -3.67 23.15
N SER A 264 -7.10 -2.67 22.62
CA SER A 264 -6.85 -1.25 22.97
C SER A 264 -7.13 -1.00 24.45
N LEU A 265 -8.21 -1.59 24.99
CA LEU A 265 -8.50 -1.53 26.43
C LEU A 265 -7.39 -2.17 27.28
N TYR A 266 -6.89 -3.34 26.85
CA TYR A 266 -5.78 -4.02 27.52
C TYR A 266 -4.51 -3.15 27.54
N THR A 267 -4.17 -2.52 26.42
CA THR A 267 -3.01 -1.62 26.32
C THR A 267 -3.13 -0.44 27.28
N LYS A 268 -4.31 0.20 27.34
CA LYS A 268 -4.61 1.27 28.31
C LYS A 268 -4.46 0.77 29.76
N MET A 269 -4.99 -0.41 30.06
CA MET A 269 -4.90 -1.02 31.39
C MET A 269 -3.46 -1.34 31.81
N VAL A 270 -2.64 -1.91 30.91
CA VAL A 270 -1.22 -2.24 31.19
C VAL A 270 -0.40 -0.98 31.40
N HIS A 271 -0.71 0.11 30.68
CA HIS A 271 -0.07 1.40 30.89
C HIS A 271 -0.41 2.00 32.26
N GLU A 272 -1.67 1.94 32.68
CA GLU A 272 -2.13 2.45 33.97
C GLU A 272 -1.62 1.62 35.16
N PHE A 273 -1.55 0.29 35.00
CA PHE A 273 -1.18 -0.65 36.05
C PHE A 273 0.05 -1.49 35.67
N PRO A 274 1.23 -0.89 35.52
CA PRO A 274 2.42 -1.60 35.10
C PRO A 274 2.82 -2.66 36.15
N GLY A 275 3.04 -3.89 35.70
CA GLY A 275 3.47 -5.01 36.56
C GLY A 275 2.35 -5.84 37.18
N VAL A 276 1.08 -5.45 37.02
CA VAL A 276 -0.06 -6.26 37.48
C VAL A 276 -0.30 -7.43 36.52
N THR A 277 -0.33 -8.65 37.04
CA THR A 277 -0.40 -9.90 36.24
C THR A 277 -1.84 -10.37 35.97
N VAL A 278 -2.66 -9.49 35.40
CA VAL A 278 -4.09 -9.74 35.12
C VAL A 278 -4.39 -10.20 33.70
N HIS A 279 -3.39 -10.49 32.87
CA HIS A 279 -3.57 -10.87 31.45
C HIS A 279 -4.58 -12.01 31.26
N SER A 280 -4.38 -13.15 31.93
CA SER A 280 -5.27 -14.32 31.79
C SER A 280 -6.72 -14.02 32.21
N PRO A 281 -6.99 -13.52 33.43
CA PRO A 281 -8.37 -13.24 33.84
C PRO A 281 -9.02 -12.09 33.04
N PHE A 282 -8.24 -11.09 32.59
CA PHE A 282 -8.74 -10.04 31.69
C PHE A 282 -9.28 -10.62 30.37
N TRP A 283 -8.48 -11.43 29.68
CA TRP A 283 -8.92 -12.05 28.42
C TRP A 283 -10.04 -13.08 28.65
N GLY A 284 -10.06 -13.74 29.80
CA GLY A 284 -11.17 -14.58 30.24
C GLY A 284 -12.48 -13.79 30.41
N ALA A 285 -12.41 -12.59 31.00
CA ALA A 285 -13.56 -11.70 31.13
C ALA A 285 -14.04 -11.24 29.74
N CYS A 286 -13.12 -10.77 28.88
CA CYS A 286 -13.45 -10.31 27.53
C CYS A 286 -14.18 -11.37 26.69
N ARG A 287 -13.75 -12.64 26.77
CA ARG A 287 -14.31 -13.77 25.99
C ARG A 287 -15.47 -14.49 26.67
N SER A 288 -15.89 -14.06 27.86
CA SER A 288 -16.97 -14.72 28.58
C SER A 288 -18.28 -14.59 27.80
N THR A 289 -18.99 -15.70 27.60
CA THR A 289 -20.26 -15.75 26.84
C THR A 289 -21.50 -15.53 27.70
N ASN A 290 -21.35 -15.46 29.02
CA ASN A 290 -22.43 -15.19 29.96
C ASN A 290 -21.93 -14.35 31.13
N GLY A 291 -22.87 -13.64 31.76
CA GLY A 291 -22.55 -12.72 32.87
C GLY A 291 -21.96 -13.41 34.11
N ASN A 292 -22.24 -14.69 34.36
CA ASN A 292 -21.68 -15.41 35.51
C ASN A 292 -20.20 -15.72 35.30
N SER A 293 -19.83 -16.22 34.13
CA SER A 293 -18.42 -16.42 33.74
C SER A 293 -17.65 -15.11 33.80
N PHE A 294 -18.25 -14.03 33.29
CA PHE A 294 -17.65 -12.69 33.34
C PHE A 294 -17.37 -12.26 34.80
N LYS A 295 -18.37 -12.34 35.67
CA LYS A 295 -18.24 -11.98 37.09
C LYS A 295 -17.16 -12.80 37.80
N ASN A 296 -17.05 -14.10 37.50
CA ASN A 296 -16.01 -14.96 38.07
C ASN A 296 -14.61 -14.48 37.67
N GLN A 297 -14.41 -14.10 36.40
CA GLN A 297 -13.13 -13.58 35.93
C GLN A 297 -12.80 -12.22 36.55
N MET A 298 -13.81 -11.34 36.66
CA MET A 298 -13.65 -10.05 37.34
C MET A 298 -13.29 -10.21 38.83
N ALA A 299 -13.84 -11.20 39.53
CA ALA A 299 -13.49 -11.50 40.93
C ALA A 299 -12.03 -12.00 41.08
N VAL A 300 -11.51 -12.71 40.07
CA VAL A 300 -10.08 -13.07 40.03
C VAL A 300 -9.22 -11.82 39.89
N ILE A 301 -9.61 -10.87 39.03
CA ILE A 301 -8.91 -9.57 38.90
C ILE A 301 -8.94 -8.81 40.22
N GLU A 302 -10.09 -8.74 40.88
CA GLU A 302 -10.27 -8.09 42.20
C GLU A 302 -9.31 -8.65 43.26
N THR A 303 -9.09 -9.96 43.24
CA THR A 303 -8.16 -10.64 44.17
C THR A 303 -6.69 -10.30 43.87
N ILE A 304 -6.33 -10.10 42.60
CA ILE A 304 -4.96 -9.77 42.17
C ILE A 304 -4.66 -8.29 42.40
N SER A 305 -5.59 -7.42 42.00
CA SER A 305 -5.49 -5.97 42.16
C SER A 305 -6.87 -5.33 42.22
N MET A 306 -7.21 -4.82 43.41
CA MET A 306 -8.45 -4.08 43.66
C MET A 306 -8.51 -2.79 42.83
N GLU A 307 -7.39 -2.11 42.63
CA GLU A 307 -7.31 -0.88 41.84
C GLU A 307 -7.63 -1.14 40.37
N CYS A 308 -7.04 -2.18 39.78
CA CYS A 308 -7.31 -2.59 38.41
C CYS A 308 -8.76 -3.03 38.21
N TYR A 309 -9.32 -3.77 39.19
CA TYR A 309 -10.73 -4.15 39.17
C TYR A 309 -11.66 -2.94 39.19
N ASN A 310 -11.42 -1.96 40.07
CA ASN A 310 -12.23 -0.75 40.13
C ASN A 310 -12.17 0.03 38.81
N TRP A 311 -11.00 0.18 38.22
CA TRP A 311 -10.83 0.84 36.92
C TRP A 311 -11.59 0.12 35.78
N LEU A 312 -11.53 -1.22 35.73
CA LEU A 312 -12.29 -2.00 34.75
C LEU A 312 -13.79 -1.98 35.01
N LYS A 313 -14.22 -1.85 36.26
CA LYS A 313 -15.63 -1.72 36.64
C LYS A 313 -16.19 -0.36 36.23
N ASP A 314 -15.38 0.69 36.35
CA ASP A 314 -15.72 2.05 35.91
C ASP A 314 -15.71 2.16 34.37
N THR A 315 -14.94 1.31 33.70
CA THR A 315 -15.04 1.10 32.25
C THR A 315 -16.33 0.33 31.94
N ASP A 316 -17.28 0.94 31.23
CA ASP A 316 -18.56 0.29 30.88
C ASP A 316 -18.36 -1.07 30.19
N CYS A 317 -18.59 -2.15 30.94
CA CYS A 317 -18.44 -3.53 30.47
C CYS A 317 -19.39 -3.88 29.32
N GLN A 318 -20.46 -3.10 29.12
CA GLN A 318 -21.34 -3.26 27.96
C GLN A 318 -20.64 -2.89 26.65
N LYS A 319 -19.60 -2.05 26.67
CA LYS A 319 -18.85 -1.65 25.47
C LYS A 319 -17.84 -2.71 25.02
N TRP A 320 -17.28 -3.55 25.89
CA TRP A 320 -16.15 -4.43 25.52
C TRP A 320 -16.38 -5.93 25.76
N ALA A 321 -17.16 -6.35 26.76
CA ALA A 321 -17.28 -7.76 27.11
C ALA A 321 -18.15 -8.56 26.12
N LEU A 322 -17.73 -9.76 25.70
CA LEU A 322 -18.48 -10.52 24.67
C LEU A 322 -19.91 -10.88 25.10
N TYR A 323 -20.17 -11.16 26.38
CA TYR A 323 -21.51 -11.53 26.84
C TYR A 323 -22.55 -10.40 26.68
N SER A 324 -22.11 -9.15 26.56
CA SER A 324 -22.98 -7.98 26.33
C SER A 324 -23.17 -7.66 24.85
N MET A 325 -22.56 -8.44 23.95
CA MET A 325 -22.75 -8.31 22.51
C MET A 325 -24.25 -8.52 22.19
N PRO A 326 -24.88 -7.62 21.41
CA PRO A 326 -26.29 -7.79 21.05
C PRO A 326 -26.55 -9.11 20.32
N GLU A 327 -27.65 -9.79 20.64
CA GLU A 327 -27.95 -11.13 20.10
C GLU A 327 -28.07 -11.18 18.56
N TRP A 328 -28.43 -10.06 17.93
CA TRP A 328 -28.49 -9.93 16.48
C TRP A 328 -27.10 -9.83 15.83
N VAL A 329 -26.06 -9.46 16.59
CA VAL A 329 -24.64 -9.55 16.19
C VAL A 329 -24.05 -10.87 16.69
N LYS A 330 -24.36 -11.97 16.02
CA LYS A 330 -23.79 -13.29 16.35
C LYS A 330 -22.32 -13.39 15.96
N SER A 331 -21.44 -12.72 16.71
CA SER A 331 -19.99 -12.65 16.49
C SER A 331 -19.21 -12.99 17.75
N THR A 332 -18.02 -13.57 17.59
CA THR A 332 -17.03 -13.77 18.66
C THR A 332 -15.90 -12.73 18.62
N GLU A 333 -16.02 -11.74 17.74
CA GLU A 333 -15.04 -10.67 17.60
C GLU A 333 -15.05 -9.77 18.83
N ILE A 334 -13.87 -9.58 19.39
CA ILE A 334 -13.61 -8.69 20.53
C ILE A 334 -12.41 -7.76 20.26
N THR A 335 -11.81 -7.87 19.08
CA THR A 335 -10.69 -7.05 18.62
C THR A 335 -10.89 -6.60 17.18
N ILE A 336 -10.15 -5.57 16.78
CA ILE A 336 -10.14 -5.05 15.41
C ILE A 336 -9.26 -5.89 14.46
N SER A 337 -9.14 -7.20 14.68
CA SER A 337 -8.22 -8.06 13.91
C SER A 337 -8.48 -8.07 12.39
N ALA A 338 -9.71 -7.75 11.96
CA ALA A 338 -10.08 -7.67 10.56
C ALA A 338 -9.40 -6.49 9.84
N THR A 339 -9.22 -5.35 10.50
CA THR A 339 -8.56 -4.18 9.90
C THR A 339 -7.07 -4.43 9.73
N GLU A 340 -6.43 -5.05 10.72
CA GLU A 340 -5.04 -5.50 10.62
C GLU A 340 -4.83 -6.54 9.50
N GLN A 341 -5.76 -7.48 9.30
CA GLN A 341 -5.72 -8.39 8.15
C GLN A 341 -5.79 -7.64 6.82
N LEU A 342 -6.67 -6.64 6.71
CA LEU A 342 -6.77 -5.81 5.51
C LEU A 342 -5.47 -5.01 5.29
N ARG A 343 -4.91 -4.40 6.34
CA ARG A 343 -3.66 -3.64 6.30
C ARG A 343 -2.51 -4.51 5.80
N ILE A 344 -2.31 -5.69 6.37
CA ILE A 344 -1.27 -6.64 5.94
C ILE A 344 -1.48 -7.05 4.48
N TRP A 345 -2.73 -7.28 4.07
CA TRP A 345 -3.05 -7.60 2.67
C TRP A 345 -2.73 -6.43 1.73
N LEU A 346 -3.11 -5.20 2.09
CA LEU A 346 -2.83 -3.99 1.31
C LEU A 346 -1.33 -3.74 1.17
N LEU A 347 -0.57 -3.84 2.27
CA LEU A 347 0.89 -3.68 2.24
C LEU A 347 1.54 -4.70 1.30
N LYS A 348 1.16 -5.98 1.40
CA LYS A 348 1.63 -7.01 0.47
C LYS A 348 1.31 -6.71 -0.99
N GLN A 349 0.17 -6.07 -1.25
CA GLN A 349 -0.23 -5.67 -2.60
C GLN A 349 0.55 -4.46 -3.11
N LEU A 350 0.86 -3.51 -2.23
CA LEU A 350 1.66 -2.33 -2.55
C LEU A 350 3.15 -2.67 -2.76
N ASP A 351 3.65 -3.70 -2.06
CA ASP A 351 5.00 -4.26 -2.22
C ASP A 351 5.22 -4.95 -3.58
N LEU A 352 4.14 -5.32 -4.29
CA LEU A 352 4.25 -5.89 -5.63
C LEU A 352 4.62 -4.79 -6.62
N ASN A 353 5.58 -5.07 -7.50
CA ASN A 353 5.93 -4.11 -8.53
C ASN A 353 4.73 -3.85 -9.46
N VAL A 354 4.70 -2.68 -10.12
CA VAL A 354 3.56 -2.24 -10.95
C VAL A 354 3.18 -3.29 -12.00
N GLU A 355 4.15 -4.05 -12.50
CA GLU A 355 3.93 -5.11 -13.50
C GLU A 355 3.24 -6.35 -12.89
N GLN A 356 3.59 -6.74 -11.66
CA GLN A 356 2.93 -7.79 -10.89
C GLN A 356 1.54 -7.37 -10.44
N ARG A 357 1.35 -6.11 -10.03
CA ARG A 357 0.02 -5.55 -9.72
C ARG A 357 -0.88 -5.54 -10.95
N LEU A 358 -0.36 -5.08 -12.10
CA LEU A 358 -1.11 -5.08 -13.35
C LEU A 358 -1.46 -6.51 -13.79
N TRP A 359 -0.58 -7.49 -13.58
CA TRP A 359 -0.88 -8.90 -13.85
C TRP A 359 -1.97 -9.44 -12.91
N GLN A 360 -1.93 -9.14 -11.61
CA GLN A 360 -2.99 -9.58 -10.69
C GLN A 360 -4.37 -8.96 -11.00
N VAL A 361 -4.39 -7.71 -11.47
CA VAL A 361 -5.63 -7.01 -11.83
C VAL A 361 -6.14 -7.42 -13.21
N SER A 362 -5.26 -7.50 -14.21
CA SER A 362 -5.63 -7.84 -15.58
C SER A 362 -5.80 -9.35 -15.80
N GLY A 363 -5.26 -10.18 -14.90
CA GLY A 363 -5.17 -11.62 -15.11
C GLY A 363 -4.17 -12.03 -16.21
N ILE A 364 -3.43 -11.09 -16.80
CA ILE A 364 -2.55 -11.31 -17.96
C ILE A 364 -1.10 -10.92 -17.60
N PRO A 365 -0.10 -11.77 -17.89
CA PRO A 365 1.30 -11.43 -17.65
C PRO A 365 1.72 -10.18 -18.43
N CYS A 366 2.54 -9.32 -17.83
CA CYS A 366 3.11 -8.18 -18.54
C CYS A 366 4.01 -8.66 -19.70
N PRO A 367 4.31 -7.81 -20.71
CA PRO A 367 5.18 -8.18 -21.82
C PRO A 367 6.56 -8.72 -21.40
N HIS A 368 7.11 -8.24 -20.28
CA HIS A 368 8.37 -8.75 -19.74
C HIS A 368 8.22 -10.16 -19.16
N ALA A 369 7.15 -10.43 -18.41
CA ALA A 369 6.85 -11.76 -17.88
C ALA A 369 6.58 -12.76 -19.02
N CYS A 370 5.85 -12.33 -20.06
CA CYS A 370 5.65 -13.12 -21.28
C CYS A 370 6.99 -13.52 -21.90
N ARG A 371 7.95 -12.58 -21.99
CA ARG A 371 9.26 -12.85 -22.54
C ARG A 371 10.10 -13.78 -21.65
N CYS A 372 10.00 -13.67 -20.33
CA CYS A 372 10.67 -14.59 -19.40
C CYS A 372 10.11 -16.02 -19.50
N ILE A 373 8.79 -16.17 -19.54
CA ILE A 373 8.09 -17.46 -19.70
C ILE A 373 8.50 -18.13 -21.02
N ASP A 374 8.50 -17.36 -22.11
CA ASP A 374 8.97 -17.78 -23.43
C ASP A 374 10.45 -18.21 -23.40
N THR A 375 11.30 -17.45 -22.69
CA THR A 375 12.73 -17.78 -22.54
C THR A 375 12.96 -19.06 -21.72
N TRP A 376 12.06 -19.38 -20.78
CA TRP A 376 12.09 -20.63 -20.00
C TRP A 376 11.42 -21.81 -20.71
N GLY A 377 10.80 -21.58 -21.88
CA GLY A 377 10.14 -22.61 -22.67
C GLY A 377 8.79 -23.07 -22.11
N ASP A 378 8.22 -22.30 -21.17
CA ASP A 378 6.91 -22.57 -20.60
C ASP A 378 5.78 -21.97 -21.43
N LYS A 379 4.55 -22.48 -21.26
CA LYS A 379 3.38 -21.98 -21.98
C LYS A 379 2.77 -20.78 -21.27
N LEU A 380 2.63 -19.67 -21.98
CA LEU A 380 2.00 -18.45 -21.49
C LEU A 380 0.60 -18.67 -20.88
N ASP A 381 -0.18 -19.58 -21.47
CA ASP A 381 -1.56 -19.87 -21.05
C ASP A 381 -1.67 -20.45 -19.63
N THR A 382 -0.60 -21.05 -19.08
CA THR A 382 -0.61 -21.57 -17.69
C THR A 382 -0.43 -20.48 -16.64
N TYR A 383 -0.09 -19.27 -17.06
CA TYR A 383 0.21 -18.12 -16.20
C TYR A 383 -0.88 -17.03 -16.28
N VAL A 384 -1.85 -17.20 -17.16
CA VAL A 384 -3.03 -16.34 -17.29
C VAL A 384 -4.09 -16.79 -16.28
N HIS A 385 -4.76 -15.85 -15.61
CA HIS A 385 -5.86 -16.19 -14.71
C HIS A 385 -6.95 -16.95 -15.48
N ARG A 386 -7.52 -18.01 -14.87
CA ARG A 386 -8.50 -18.90 -15.50
C ARG A 386 -9.62 -18.21 -16.31
N PRO A 387 -10.25 -17.11 -15.84
CA PRO A 387 -11.30 -16.41 -16.61
C PRO A 387 -10.83 -15.80 -17.93
N MET A 388 -9.52 -15.57 -18.08
CA MET A 388 -8.90 -14.98 -19.27
C MET A 388 -8.34 -16.04 -20.23
N THR A 389 -8.55 -17.32 -19.95
CA THR A 389 -8.14 -18.41 -20.85
C THR A 389 -9.07 -18.53 -22.05
N VAL A 390 -8.52 -18.94 -23.19
CA VAL A 390 -9.28 -19.16 -24.43
C VAL A 390 -10.38 -20.20 -24.25
N ASP A 391 -10.12 -21.23 -23.43
CA ASP A 391 -11.08 -22.30 -23.17
C ASP A 391 -12.28 -21.81 -22.35
N GLU A 392 -12.06 -21.00 -21.31
CA GLU A 392 -13.14 -20.43 -20.50
C GLU A 392 -13.93 -19.37 -21.31
N TYR A 393 -13.26 -18.56 -22.14
CA TYR A 393 -13.92 -17.67 -23.09
C TYR A 393 -14.82 -18.43 -24.08
N ARG A 394 -14.32 -19.51 -24.68
CA ARG A 394 -15.09 -20.36 -25.59
C ARG A 394 -16.23 -21.09 -24.88
N SER A 395 -16.04 -21.50 -23.63
CA SER A 395 -17.09 -22.11 -22.82
C SER A 395 -18.21 -21.11 -22.49
N ALA A 396 -17.85 -19.89 -22.09
CA ALA A 396 -18.79 -18.84 -21.71
C ALA A 396 -19.55 -18.24 -22.90
N TYR A 397 -18.87 -18.03 -24.04
CA TYR A 397 -19.44 -17.32 -25.19
C TYR A 397 -19.70 -18.19 -26.43
N GLY A 398 -19.14 -19.40 -26.49
CA GLY A 398 -19.34 -20.35 -27.59
C GLY A 398 -20.81 -20.70 -27.87
N PRO A 399 -21.71 -20.81 -26.89
CA PRO A 399 -23.12 -21.06 -27.14
C PRO A 399 -23.86 -19.91 -27.86
N GLY A 400 -23.29 -18.69 -27.90
CA GLY A 400 -23.92 -17.49 -28.46
C GLY A 400 -23.23 -16.89 -29.69
N MET A 401 -22.07 -17.40 -30.08
CA MET A 401 -21.34 -16.92 -31.27
C MET A 401 -21.72 -17.73 -32.51
N ASN A 402 -22.63 -17.20 -33.32
CA ASN A 402 -22.76 -17.67 -34.70
C ASN A 402 -21.46 -17.32 -35.44
N MET A 403 -20.82 -18.31 -36.07
CA MET A 403 -19.70 -18.04 -36.96
C MET A 403 -20.17 -17.06 -38.04
N LEU A 404 -19.48 -15.94 -38.19
CA LEU A 404 -19.67 -15.07 -39.35
C LEU A 404 -19.36 -15.89 -40.61
N PRO A 405 -20.17 -15.77 -41.68
CA PRO A 405 -20.07 -16.61 -42.87
C PRO A 405 -18.73 -16.49 -43.60
#